data_AF-A0A850QTA0-F1
#
_entry.id   AF-A0A850QTA0-F1
#
_cell.length_a   1.000
_cell.length_b   1.000
_cell.length_c   1.000
_cell.angle_alpha   90.00
_cell.angle_beta   90.00
_cell.angle_gamma   90.00
#
_symmetry.space_group_name_H-M   'P 1'
#
loop_
_entity.id
_entity.type
_entity.pdbx_description
1 polymer ?
#
loop_
_entity_poly.entity_id
_entity_poly.type
_entity_poly.pdbx_seq_one_letter_code
_entity_poly.pdbx_strand_id
1 'polypeptide(L)'
;MMKEFILNLNEYHPVLYLMFMFLGCVLVVSIVLSVTLSLLIRVITIKDKDEIFTFFVKKSPKKYHKLLNMKIGGWLMNMEIPFYYWRIFKIYDMNKNDLIEWRNSVKKSFGKRYVFFKIRILSNRLLLITGFSSILILYVFG
;
A
#
# COMPACT_ATOMS: atom_id res chain seq x y z
N MET A 1 -3.73 -19.17 -26.28
CA MET A 1 -2.74 -18.35 -25.57
C MET A 1 -2.71 -18.58 -24.06
N MET A 2 -3.53 -17.92 -23.22
CA MET A 2 -3.39 -18.05 -21.75
C MET A 2 -3.76 -19.45 -21.21
N LYS A 3 -4.78 -20.07 -21.80
CA LYS A 3 -5.19 -21.46 -21.50
C LYS A 3 -4.10 -22.49 -21.86
N GLU A 4 -3.45 -22.31 -23.02
CA GLU A 4 -2.35 -23.18 -23.46
C GLU A 4 -1.09 -22.98 -22.61
N PHE A 5 -0.79 -21.73 -22.22
CA PHE A 5 0.30 -21.44 -21.28
C PHE A 5 0.10 -22.17 -19.95
N ILE A 6 -1.12 -22.12 -19.38
CA ILE A 6 -1.43 -22.80 -18.12
C ILE A 6 -1.35 -24.32 -18.27
N LEU A 7 -1.87 -24.89 -19.36
CA LEU A 7 -1.78 -26.33 -19.64
C LEU A 7 -0.33 -26.78 -19.78
N ASN A 8 0.48 -26.06 -20.57
CA ASN A 8 1.90 -26.34 -20.72
C ASN A 8 2.67 -26.20 -19.40
N LEU A 9 2.35 -25.19 -18.58
CA LEU A 9 2.98 -25.04 -17.25
C LEU A 9 2.65 -26.22 -16.34
N ASN A 10 1.40 -26.69 -16.37
CA ASN A 10 0.97 -27.82 -15.55
C ASN A 10 1.62 -29.14 -16.00
N GLU A 11 1.72 -29.37 -17.31
CA GLU A 11 2.26 -30.62 -17.87
C GLU A 11 3.79 -30.70 -17.77
N TYR A 12 4.51 -29.62 -18.08
CA TYR A 12 5.97 -29.64 -18.15
C TYR A 12 6.67 -29.09 -16.90
N HIS A 13 5.98 -28.24 -16.11
CA HIS A 13 6.57 -27.52 -14.98
C HIS A 13 5.62 -27.38 -13.78
N PRO A 14 5.13 -28.48 -13.17
CA PRO A 14 4.06 -28.44 -12.16
C PRO A 14 4.40 -27.61 -10.91
N VAL A 15 5.67 -27.53 -10.52
CA VAL A 15 6.13 -26.68 -9.41
C VAL A 15 5.92 -25.19 -9.72
N LEU A 16 6.25 -24.77 -10.95
CA LEU A 16 6.02 -23.39 -11.41
C LEU A 16 4.53 -23.07 -11.48
N TYR A 17 3.70 -24.04 -11.87
CA TYR A 17 2.25 -23.91 -11.84
C TYR A 17 1.70 -23.69 -10.42
N LEU A 18 2.16 -24.46 -9.44
CA LEU A 18 1.80 -24.25 -8.04
C LEU A 18 2.22 -22.86 -7.52
N MET A 19 3.42 -22.41 -7.87
CA MET A 19 3.89 -21.05 -7.51
C MET A 19 3.04 -19.95 -8.15
N PHE A 20 2.67 -20.11 -9.42
CA PHE A 20 1.79 -19.18 -10.13
C PHE A 20 0.40 -19.11 -9.49
N MET A 21 -0.20 -20.26 -9.19
CA MET A 21 -1.49 -20.35 -8.48
C MET A 21 -1.43 -19.70 -7.10
N PHE A 22 -0.37 -19.99 -6.34
CA PHE A 22 -0.15 -19.37 -5.03
C PHE A 22 -0.06 -17.84 -5.14
N LEU A 23 0.72 -17.34 -6.11
CA LEU A 23 0.86 -15.90 -6.35
C LEU A 23 -0.47 -15.25 -6.74
N GLY A 24 -1.27 -15.90 -7.58
CA GLY A 24 -2.62 -15.49 -7.92
C GLY A 24 -3.54 -15.41 -6.69
N CYS A 25 -3.55 -16.45 -5.85
CA CYS A 25 -4.30 -16.46 -4.59
C CYS A 25 -3.89 -15.31 -3.66
N VAL A 26 -2.59 -15.09 -3.48
CA VAL A 26 -2.08 -13.99 -2.64
C VAL A 26 -2.48 -12.63 -3.22
N LEU A 27 -2.45 -12.46 -4.55
CA LEU A 27 -2.90 -11.24 -5.21
C LEU A 27 -4.38 -10.97 -4.92
N VAL A 28 -5.26 -11.96 -5.14
CA VAL A 28 -6.70 -11.82 -4.92
C VAL A 28 -7.00 -11.50 -3.45
N VAL A 29 -6.40 -12.22 -2.50
CA VAL A 29 -6.56 -11.95 -1.07
C VAL A 29 -6.06 -10.54 -0.71
N SER A 30 -4.94 -10.10 -1.29
CA SER A 30 -4.40 -8.76 -1.07
C SER A 30 -5.32 -7.66 -1.59
N ILE A 31 -5.97 -7.86 -2.75
CA ILE A 31 -6.99 -6.95 -3.29
C ILE A 31 -8.17 -6.85 -2.32
N VAL A 32 -8.74 -7.99 -1.93
CA VAL A 32 -9.92 -8.03 -1.04
C VAL A 32 -9.62 -7.35 0.29
N LEU A 33 -8.48 -7.66 0.91
CA LEU A 33 -8.05 -7.03 2.16
C LEU A 33 -7.83 -5.52 1.99
N SER A 34 -7.16 -5.09 0.92
CA SER A 34 -6.90 -3.67 0.65
C SER A 34 -8.21 -2.87 0.54
N VAL A 35 -9.18 -3.37 -0.23
CA VAL A 35 -10.49 -2.72 -0.41
C VAL A 35 -11.26 -2.71 0.90
N THR A 36 -11.38 -3.86 1.57
CA THR A 36 -12.18 -4.02 2.79
C THR A 36 -11.63 -3.15 3.93
N LEU A 37 -10.31 -3.15 4.14
CA LEU A 37 -9.68 -2.32 5.16
C LEU A 37 -9.79 -0.82 4.83
N SER A 38 -9.72 -0.45 3.54
CA SER A 38 -9.91 0.94 3.12
C SER A 38 -11.32 1.44 3.47
N LEU A 39 -12.35 0.63 3.19
CA LEU A 39 -13.73 0.94 3.52
C LEU A 39 -13.95 0.97 5.04
N LEU A 40 -13.47 -0.05 5.75
CA LEU A 40 -13.54 -0.11 7.22
C LEU A 40 -12.95 1.14 7.85
N ILE A 41 -11.73 1.53 7.45
CA ILE A 41 -11.07 2.71 8.00
C ILE A 41 -11.87 3.98 7.72
N ARG A 42 -12.41 4.14 6.50
CA ARG A 42 -13.25 5.30 6.17
C ARG A 42 -14.50 5.38 7.03
N VAL A 43 -15.16 4.24 7.29
CA VAL A 43 -16.36 4.18 8.14
C VAL A 43 -16.01 4.52 9.59
N ILE A 44 -14.98 3.88 10.18
CA ILE A 44 -14.60 4.11 11.58
C ILE A 44 -13.95 5.48 11.83
N THR A 45 -13.54 6.19 10.78
CA THR A 45 -12.95 7.54 10.88
C THR A 45 -13.83 8.63 10.29
N ILE A 46 -15.09 8.34 9.92
CA ILE A 46 -15.92 9.29 9.16
C ILE A 46 -16.15 10.61 9.90
N LYS A 47 -16.24 10.55 11.24
CA LYS A 47 -16.52 11.70 12.11
C LYS A 47 -15.28 12.55 12.41
N ASP A 48 -14.08 11.96 12.38
CA ASP A 48 -12.82 12.58 12.79
C ASP A 48 -11.77 12.64 11.67
N LYS A 49 -12.14 12.29 10.42
CA LYS A 49 -11.24 12.26 9.25
C LYS A 49 -10.48 13.58 9.07
N ASP A 50 -11.17 14.71 9.21
CA ASP A 50 -10.61 16.03 8.89
C ASP A 50 -9.66 16.48 9.99
N GLU A 51 -9.95 16.12 11.24
CA GLU A 51 -9.06 16.34 12.38
C GLU A 51 -7.79 15.49 12.26
N ILE A 52 -7.95 14.19 12.01
CA ILE A 52 -6.85 13.23 11.78
C ILE A 52 -5.93 13.73 10.66
N PHE A 53 -6.52 14.12 9.53
CA PHE A 53 -5.77 14.57 8.36
C PHE A 53 -5.07 15.91 8.63
N THR A 54 -5.75 16.86 9.27
CA THR A 54 -5.16 18.16 9.61
C THR A 54 -4.00 18.01 10.58
N PHE A 55 -4.13 17.14 11.58
CA PHE A 55 -3.03 16.84 12.51
C PHE A 55 -1.82 16.25 11.78
N PHE A 56 -2.07 15.30 10.87
CA PHE A 56 -1.03 14.70 10.03
C PHE A 56 -0.31 15.73 9.16
N VAL A 57 -1.04 16.62 8.48
CA VAL A 57 -0.44 17.69 7.66
C VAL A 57 0.38 18.64 8.52
N LYS A 58 -0.14 19.10 9.67
CA LYS A 58 0.58 20.00 10.59
C LYS A 58 1.91 19.41 11.07
N LYS A 59 1.97 18.10 11.29
CA LYS A 59 3.19 17.39 11.74
C LYS A 59 4.08 16.90 10.60
N SER A 60 3.68 17.08 9.35
CA SER A 60 4.50 16.72 8.19
C SER A 60 5.55 17.79 7.90
N PRO A 61 6.67 17.45 7.22
CA PRO A 61 7.67 18.45 6.83
C PRO A 61 7.08 19.48 5.86
N LYS A 62 7.43 20.76 6.03
CA LYS A 62 6.85 21.90 5.28
C LYS A 62 6.88 21.70 3.75
N LYS A 63 7.95 21.09 3.22
CA LYS A 63 8.12 20.80 1.78
C LYS A 63 6.99 19.91 1.20
N TYR A 64 6.36 19.08 2.03
CA TYR A 64 5.28 18.18 1.62
C TYR A 64 3.88 18.76 1.81
N HIS A 65 3.70 19.87 2.53
CA HIS A 65 2.36 20.42 2.82
C HIS A 65 1.54 20.65 1.56
N LYS A 66 2.16 21.22 0.51
CA LYS A 66 1.51 21.48 -0.79
C LYS A 66 1.06 20.17 -1.45
N LEU A 67 1.91 19.14 -1.45
CA LEU A 67 1.62 17.83 -2.02
C LEU A 67 0.49 17.11 -1.26
N LEU A 68 0.53 17.17 0.08
CA LEU A 68 -0.49 16.56 0.94
C LEU A 68 -1.84 17.27 0.80
N ASN A 69 -1.85 18.59 0.63
CA ASN A 69 -3.08 19.36 0.45
C ASN A 69 -3.79 19.09 -0.87
N MET A 70 -3.09 18.61 -1.90
CA MET A 70 -3.71 18.25 -3.19
C MET A 70 -4.60 17.00 -3.11
N LYS A 71 -4.60 16.26 -1.98
CA LYS A 71 -5.45 15.06 -1.74
C LYS A 71 -5.44 14.04 -2.90
N ILE A 72 -4.34 13.92 -3.64
CA ILE A 72 -4.21 13.02 -4.80
C ILE A 72 -4.46 11.57 -4.33
N GLY A 73 -5.52 10.93 -4.84
CA GLY A 73 -5.91 9.56 -4.43
C GLY A 73 -6.59 9.45 -3.06
N GLY A 74 -6.89 10.58 -2.40
CA GLY A 74 -7.61 10.65 -1.13
C GLY A 74 -6.72 10.74 0.12
N TRP A 75 -7.30 11.20 1.22
CA TRP A 75 -6.58 11.49 2.47
C TRP A 75 -5.83 10.27 3.05
N LEU A 76 -6.40 9.07 2.92
CA LEU A 76 -5.77 7.83 3.36
C LEU A 76 -4.50 7.50 2.59
N MET A 77 -4.48 7.71 1.28
CA MET A 77 -3.30 7.47 0.44
C MET A 77 -2.17 8.43 0.81
N ASN A 78 -2.51 9.69 1.08
CA ASN A 78 -1.53 10.68 1.55
C ASN A 78 -0.91 10.30 2.90
N MET A 79 -1.67 9.67 3.80
CA MET A 79 -1.14 9.20 5.08
C MET A 79 -0.22 7.98 4.96
N GLU A 80 -0.19 7.30 3.81
CA GLU A 80 0.73 6.19 3.54
C GLU A 80 2.13 6.66 3.09
N ILE A 81 2.23 7.90 2.58
CA ILE A 81 3.47 8.55 2.13
C ILE A 81 4.67 8.27 3.06
N PRO A 82 4.63 8.57 4.37
CA PRO A 82 5.77 8.34 5.27
C PRO A 82 6.18 6.86 5.40
N PHE A 83 5.32 5.92 5.02
CA PHE A 83 5.63 4.51 5.06
C PHE A 83 6.34 4.06 3.79
N TYR A 84 6.18 4.72 2.65
CA TYR A 84 6.93 4.37 1.44
C TYR A 84 8.44 4.64 1.60
N TYR A 85 9.23 4.12 0.66
CA TYR A 85 10.69 3.98 0.79
C TYR A 85 11.38 5.28 1.24
N TRP A 86 12.07 5.23 2.39
CA TRP A 86 12.84 6.35 2.95
C TRP A 86 13.85 6.93 1.96
N ARG A 87 14.34 6.12 1.02
CA ARG A 87 15.26 6.53 -0.05
C ARG A 87 14.66 7.58 -0.98
N ILE A 88 13.35 7.54 -1.22
CA ILE A 88 12.65 8.57 -1.99
C ILE A 88 12.69 9.89 -1.22
N PHE A 89 12.53 9.86 0.10
CA PHE A 89 12.60 11.03 0.96
C PHE A 89 14.02 11.61 1.11
N LYS A 90 15.06 10.81 0.84
CA LYS A 90 16.45 11.30 0.78
C LYS A 90 16.65 12.34 -0.33
N ILE A 91 15.90 12.24 -1.43
CA ILE A 91 15.91 13.24 -2.52
C ILE A 91 15.38 14.61 -2.05
N TYR A 92 14.68 14.62 -0.92
CA TYR A 92 14.05 15.80 -0.36
C TYR A 92 14.70 16.26 0.96
N ASP A 93 15.95 15.88 1.21
CA ASP A 93 16.74 16.24 2.41
C ASP A 93 16.10 15.85 3.74
N MET A 94 15.29 14.79 3.73
CA MET A 94 14.59 14.36 4.93
C MET A 94 15.45 13.37 5.72
N ASN A 95 15.67 13.64 7.01
CA ASN A 95 16.44 12.76 7.87
C ASN A 95 15.60 11.58 8.35
N LYS A 96 16.28 10.51 8.77
CA LYS A 96 15.64 9.30 9.33
C LYS A 96 14.78 9.62 10.56
N ASN A 97 15.21 10.59 11.37
CA ASN A 97 14.49 11.01 12.58
C ASN A 97 13.17 11.71 12.23
N ASP A 98 13.18 12.63 11.26
CA ASP A 98 11.96 13.29 10.77
C ASP A 98 10.94 12.28 10.26
N LEU A 99 11.42 11.22 9.59
CA LEU A 99 10.55 10.17 9.06
C LEU A 99 9.92 9.35 10.18
N ILE A 100 10.68 9.08 11.25
CA ILE A 100 10.17 8.38 12.44
C ILE A 100 9.11 9.24 13.14
N GLU A 101 9.37 10.53 13.33
CA GLU A 101 8.39 11.46 13.89
C GLU A 101 7.12 11.52 13.06
N TRP A 102 7.25 11.57 11.74
CA TRP A 102 6.10 11.62 10.85
C TRP A 102 5.27 10.33 10.88
N ARG A 103 5.92 9.16 10.94
CA ARG A 103 5.21 7.88 11.16
C ARG A 103 4.52 7.82 12.52
N ASN A 104 5.17 8.37 13.56
CA ASN A 104 4.61 8.43 14.89
C ASN A 104 3.40 9.37 14.96
N SER A 105 3.37 10.45 14.17
CA SER A 105 2.19 11.31 14.08
C SER A 105 1.00 10.54 13.52
N VAL A 106 1.17 9.76 12.44
CA VAL A 106 0.12 8.88 11.89
C VAL A 106 -0.37 7.87 12.93
N LYS A 107 0.55 7.21 13.65
CA LYS A 107 0.18 6.27 14.73
C LYS A 107 -0.66 6.95 15.81
N LYS A 108 -0.26 8.15 16.24
CA LYS A 108 -1.00 8.93 17.25
C LYS A 108 -2.38 9.33 16.74
N SER A 109 -2.51 9.80 15.49
CA SER A 109 -3.80 10.22 14.93
C SER A 109 -4.81 9.09 14.84
N PHE A 110 -4.38 7.88 14.46
CA PHE A 110 -5.29 6.74 14.35
C PHE A 110 -5.55 6.04 15.71
N GLY A 111 -4.69 6.22 16.71
CA GLY A 111 -4.83 5.57 18.01
C GLY A 111 -4.98 4.04 17.89
N LYS A 112 -6.01 3.46 18.51
CA LYS A 112 -6.31 2.01 18.41
C LYS A 112 -6.59 1.55 16.99
N ARG A 113 -7.11 2.43 16.12
CA ARG A 113 -7.45 2.15 14.72
C ARG A 113 -6.22 2.01 13.83
N TYR A 114 -5.03 2.36 14.35
CA TYR A 114 -3.77 2.26 13.64
C TYR A 114 -3.44 0.82 13.22
N VAL A 115 -3.91 -0.19 13.95
CA VAL A 115 -3.70 -1.60 13.58
C VAL A 115 -4.31 -1.88 12.21
N PHE A 116 -5.56 -1.49 11.97
CA PHE A 116 -6.22 -1.65 10.66
C PHE A 116 -5.50 -0.87 9.56
N PHE A 117 -5.07 0.35 9.87
CA PHE A 117 -4.30 1.17 8.93
C PHE A 117 -2.95 0.53 8.56
N LYS A 118 -2.24 -0.04 9.54
CA LYS A 118 -0.97 -0.72 9.31
C LYS A 118 -1.15 -2.00 8.48
N ILE A 119 -2.18 -2.80 8.76
CA ILE A 119 -2.51 -3.99 7.97
C ILE A 119 -2.83 -3.58 6.52
N ARG A 120 -3.61 -2.50 6.33
CA ARG A 120 -3.91 -1.96 5.00
C ARG A 120 -2.65 -1.59 4.22
N ILE A 121 -1.69 -0.89 4.85
CA ILE A 121 -0.40 -0.56 4.21
C ILE A 121 0.34 -1.83 3.78
N LEU A 122 0.35 -2.87 4.63
CA LEU A 122 0.99 -4.15 4.31
C LEU A 122 0.30 -4.83 3.12
N SER A 123 -1.03 -4.89 3.10
CA SER A 123 -1.82 -5.43 1.98
C SER A 123 -1.55 -4.65 0.69
N ASN A 124 -1.48 -3.32 0.73
CA ASN A 124 -1.16 -2.48 -0.44
C ASN A 124 0.25 -2.77 -0.98
N ARG A 125 1.22 -3.00 -0.10
CA ARG A 125 2.58 -3.37 -0.52
C ARG A 125 2.63 -4.77 -1.12
N LEU A 126 1.94 -5.73 -0.52
CA LEU A 126 1.82 -7.08 -1.07
C LEU A 126 1.19 -7.03 -2.46
N LEU A 127 0.11 -6.27 -2.62
CA LEU A 127 -0.54 -6.02 -3.90
C LEU A 127 0.43 -5.44 -4.94
N LEU A 128 1.23 -4.44 -4.57
CA LEU A 128 2.21 -3.85 -5.49
C LEU A 128 3.27 -4.86 -5.93
N ILE A 129 3.78 -5.67 -4.99
CA ILE A 129 4.79 -6.69 -5.28
C ILE A 129 4.19 -7.78 -6.18
N THR A 130 3.08 -8.39 -5.77
CA THR A 130 2.47 -9.50 -6.51
C THR A 130 1.86 -9.02 -7.83
N GLY A 131 1.29 -7.83 -7.87
CA GLY A 131 0.77 -7.20 -9.08
C GLY A 131 1.87 -6.91 -10.10
N PHE A 132 2.99 -6.31 -9.66
CA PHE A 132 4.13 -6.08 -10.55
C PHE A 132 4.74 -7.39 -11.05
N SER A 133 4.91 -8.39 -10.17
CA SER A 133 5.36 -9.73 -10.57
C SER A 133 4.43 -10.39 -11.59
N SER A 134 3.10 -10.25 -11.41
CA SER A 134 2.11 -10.82 -12.33
C SER A 134 2.18 -10.17 -13.71
N ILE A 135 2.30 -8.84 -13.76
CA ILE A 135 2.44 -8.09 -15.02
C ILE A 135 3.72 -8.51 -15.76
N LEU A 136 4.82 -8.67 -15.03
CA LEU A 136 6.11 -9.06 -15.62
C LEU A 136 6.07 -10.49 -16.18
N ILE A 137 5.41 -11.42 -15.49
CA ILE A 137 5.17 -12.78 -16.01
C ILE A 137 4.33 -12.71 -17.29
N LEU A 138 3.23 -11.95 -17.29
CA LEU A 138 2.38 -11.80 -18.46
C LEU A 138 3.10 -11.13 -19.63
N TYR A 139 4.01 -10.19 -19.39
CA TYR A 139 4.78 -9.53 -20.45
C TYR A 139 5.88 -10.43 -21.03
N VAL A 140 6.50 -11.29 -20.22
CA VAL A 140 7.57 -12.18 -20.67
C VAL A 140 7.02 -13.41 -21.42
N PHE A 141 5.82 -13.87 -21.05
CA PHE A 141 5.25 -15.12 -21.56
C PHE A 141 3.94 -14.98 -22.35
N GLY A 142 3.39 -13.76 -22.49
CA GLY A 142 2.15 -13.46 -23.22
C GLY A 142 2.42 -12.71 -24.52
#